data_AF-A0A952SN44-F1
#
_entry.id   AF-A0A952SN44-F1
#
_cell.length_a   1.000
_cell.length_b   1.000
_cell.length_c   1.000
_cell.angle_alpha   90.00
_cell.angle_beta   90.00
_cell.angle_gamma   90.00
#
_symmetry.space_group_name_H-M   'P 1'
#
loop_
_entity.id
_entity.type
_entity.pdbx_description
1 polymer ?
#
loop_
_entity_poly.entity_id
_entity_poly.type
_entity_poly.pdbx_seq_one_letter_code
_entity_poly.pdbx_strand_id
1 'polypeptide(L)'
;PFPGPGLAIRVLGAVTAERLAILRAAETIVDQEIRSAGLYREIWQAFAVLLPIRTVGVMGDQRTYEHVIAIRAVTSVDGMTADWAKIPNEVLGRMSNRIINEVKGVNRVVYDISSKPPSTIEWE
;
A
#
# COMPACT_ATOMS: atom_id res chain seq x y z
N PRO A 1 -7.12 -11.84 4.99
CA PRO A 1 -8.24 -12.22 4.09
C PRO A 1 -8.11 -11.45 2.76
N PHE A 2 -8.51 -12.03 1.63
CA PHE A 2 -8.46 -11.36 0.32
C PHE A 2 -9.88 -11.05 -0.17
N PRO A 3 -10.16 -9.83 -0.65
CA PRO A 3 -11.51 -9.43 -1.06
C PRO A 3 -11.98 -10.18 -2.31
N GLY A 4 -13.28 -10.45 -2.42
CA GLY A 4 -13.89 -11.14 -3.57
C GLY A 4 -13.62 -10.46 -4.93
N PRO A 5 -13.72 -9.13 -5.05
CA PRO A 5 -13.31 -8.39 -6.26
C PRO A 5 -11.80 -8.33 -6.51
N GLY A 6 -11.00 -8.86 -5.57
CA GLY A 6 -9.54 -8.89 -5.63
C GLY A 6 -8.89 -7.51 -5.71
N LEU A 7 -7.92 -7.37 -6.61
CA LEU A 7 -7.12 -6.13 -6.73
C LEU A 7 -7.92 -4.94 -7.28
N ALA A 8 -9.10 -5.16 -7.86
CA ALA A 8 -9.89 -4.09 -8.47
C ALA A 8 -10.23 -2.99 -7.46
N ILE A 9 -10.62 -3.35 -6.23
CA ILE A 9 -10.96 -2.41 -5.16
C ILE A 9 -9.75 -1.72 -4.52
N ARG A 10 -8.53 -2.07 -4.98
CA ARG A 10 -7.27 -1.46 -4.53
C ARG A 10 -6.66 -0.56 -5.61
N VAL A 11 -7.29 -0.48 -6.78
CA VAL A 11 -7.00 0.51 -7.81
C VAL A 11 -8.15 1.51 -7.82
N LEU A 12 -7.99 2.61 -7.09
CA LEU A 12 -9.05 3.61 -7.02
C LEU A 12 -9.29 4.25 -8.39
N GLY A 13 -10.57 4.38 -8.75
CA GLY A 13 -10.99 4.86 -10.06
C GLY A 13 -10.80 3.83 -11.17
N ALA A 14 -10.28 4.25 -12.33
CA ALA A 14 -10.25 3.38 -13.51
C ALA A 14 -9.26 2.21 -13.35
N VAL A 15 -9.76 0.99 -13.55
CA VAL A 15 -8.94 -0.23 -13.53
C VAL A 15 -8.41 -0.51 -14.93
N THR A 16 -7.10 -0.31 -15.13
CA THR A 16 -6.41 -0.60 -16.39
C THR A 16 -5.30 -1.63 -16.17
N ALA A 17 -4.86 -2.30 -17.25
CA ALA A 17 -3.79 -3.31 -17.16
C ALA A 17 -2.48 -2.72 -16.60
N GLU A 18 -2.13 -1.50 -17.00
CA GLU A 18 -0.95 -0.77 -16.50
C GLU A 18 -1.06 -0.49 -14.99
N ARG A 19 -2.21 0.03 -14.53
CA ARG A 19 -2.45 0.33 -13.12
C ARG A 19 -2.45 -0.93 -12.26
N LEU A 20 -3.01 -2.02 -12.78
CA LEU A 20 -2.94 -3.33 -12.14
C LEU A 20 -1.51 -3.86 -12.04
N ALA A 21 -0.67 -3.65 -13.06
CA ALA A 21 0.73 -4.05 -13.01
C ALA A 21 1.51 -3.28 -11.93
N ILE A 22 1.29 -1.95 -11.84
CA ILE A 22 1.87 -1.10 -10.79
C ILE A 22 1.45 -1.60 -9.41
N LEU A 23 0.14 -1.79 -9.20
CA LEU A 23 -0.38 -2.25 -7.91
C LEU A 23 0.18 -3.64 -7.53
N ARG A 24 0.23 -4.60 -8.45
CA ARG A 24 0.76 -5.95 -8.18
C ARG A 24 2.23 -5.92 -7.74
N ALA A 25 3.04 -5.07 -8.38
CA ALA A 25 4.44 -4.91 -8.01
C ALA A 25 4.57 -4.31 -6.60
N ALA A 26 3.81 -3.25 -6.29
CA ALA A 26 3.79 -2.66 -4.95
C ALA A 26 3.29 -3.65 -3.88
N GLU A 27 2.20 -4.37 -4.16
CA GLU A 27 1.63 -5.40 -3.27
C GLU A 27 2.64 -6.48 -2.91
N THR A 28 3.42 -6.93 -3.91
CA THR A 28 4.46 -7.94 -3.73
C THR A 28 5.53 -7.45 -2.73
N ILE A 29 5.93 -6.19 -2.82
CA ILE A 29 6.90 -5.59 -1.89
C ILE A 29 6.30 -5.49 -0.48
N VAL A 30 5.03 -5.07 -0.35
CA VAL A 30 4.36 -5.01 0.96
C VAL A 30 4.36 -6.38 1.64
N ASP A 31 3.92 -7.44 0.96
CA ASP A 31 3.90 -8.80 1.53
C ASP A 31 5.31 -9.28 1.92
N GLN A 32 6.31 -9.05 1.06
CA GLN A 32 7.70 -9.42 1.34
C GLN A 32 8.26 -8.72 2.58
N GLU A 33 8.09 -7.40 2.71
CA GLU A 33 8.62 -6.64 3.85
C GLU A 33 7.92 -7.00 5.16
N ILE A 34 6.60 -7.21 5.13
CA ILE A 34 5.82 -7.64 6.31
C ILE A 34 6.27 -9.03 6.78
N ARG A 35 6.49 -9.98 5.84
CA ARG A 35 6.99 -11.32 6.18
C ARG A 35 8.42 -11.28 6.71
N SER A 36 9.30 -10.53 6.05
CA SER A 36 10.71 -10.42 6.43
C SER A 36 10.88 -9.78 7.80
N ALA A 37 9.97 -8.89 8.19
CA ALA A 37 9.92 -8.28 9.52
C ALA A 37 9.28 -9.18 10.59
N GLY A 38 8.78 -10.38 10.24
CA GLY A 38 8.09 -11.28 11.17
C GLY A 38 6.64 -10.88 11.51
N LEU A 39 6.13 -9.78 10.94
CA LEU A 39 4.85 -9.17 11.31
C LEU A 39 3.63 -9.85 10.69
N TYR A 40 3.84 -10.81 9.78
CA TYR A 40 2.76 -11.44 9.00
C TYR A 40 1.68 -12.10 9.86
N ARG A 41 2.02 -12.61 11.05
CA ARG A 41 1.07 -13.23 11.97
C ARG A 41 0.41 -12.24 12.93
N GLU A 42 1.01 -11.07 13.11
CA GLU A 42 0.52 -10.02 14.02
C GLU A 42 -0.47 -9.09 13.33
N ILE A 43 -0.31 -8.91 12.02
CA ILE A 43 -1.14 -8.03 11.21
C ILE A 43 -2.29 -8.84 10.57
N TRP A 44 -3.51 -8.33 10.69
CA TRP A 44 -4.70 -8.97 10.12
C TRP A 44 -4.71 -8.88 8.59
N GLN A 45 -4.44 -7.68 8.06
CA GLN A 45 -4.28 -7.42 6.63
C GLN A 45 -3.22 -6.34 6.44
N ALA A 46 -2.34 -6.54 5.45
CA ALA A 46 -1.42 -5.53 4.93
C ALA A 46 -1.46 -5.59 3.39
N PHE A 47 -1.60 -4.44 2.74
CA PHE A 47 -1.68 -4.32 1.28
C PHE A 47 -1.36 -2.89 0.81
N ALA A 48 -1.17 -2.75 -0.50
CA ALA A 48 -1.04 -1.50 -1.21
C ALA A 48 -2.38 -1.07 -1.85
N VAL A 49 -2.55 0.24 -2.02
CA VAL A 49 -3.65 0.87 -2.76
C VAL A 49 -3.06 1.89 -3.72
N LEU A 50 -3.44 1.83 -4.99
CA LEU A 50 -3.01 2.79 -6.01
C LEU A 50 -4.01 3.96 -6.07
N LEU A 51 -3.55 5.15 -5.70
CA LEU A 51 -4.40 6.33 -5.68
C LEU A 51 -4.64 6.89 -7.10
N PRO A 52 -5.77 7.57 -7.37
CA PRO A 52 -6.08 8.14 -8.68
C PRO A 52 -5.45 9.54 -8.83
N ILE A 53 -4.33 9.77 -8.17
CA ILE A 53 -3.59 11.04 -8.20
C ILE A 53 -2.15 10.81 -8.62
N ARG A 54 -1.53 11.87 -9.16
CA ARG A 54 -0.11 11.92 -9.47
C ARG A 54 0.53 13.09 -8.74
N THR A 55 1.82 12.97 -8.46
CA THR A 55 2.55 13.94 -7.64
C THR A 55 3.94 14.18 -8.20
N VAL A 56 4.47 15.36 -7.92
CA VAL A 56 5.84 15.72 -8.31
C VAL A 56 6.82 14.94 -7.43
N GLY A 57 7.82 14.35 -8.07
CA GLY A 57 8.99 13.74 -7.44
C GLY A 57 10.26 14.15 -8.17
N VAL A 58 11.39 13.73 -7.62
CA VAL A 58 12.71 13.87 -8.25
C VAL A 58 13.34 12.48 -8.29
N MET A 59 13.67 12.01 -9.49
CA MET A 59 14.35 10.73 -9.70
C MET A 59 15.57 10.96 -10.58
N GLY A 60 16.77 10.66 -10.05
CA GLY A 60 18.02 11.18 -10.62
C GLY A 60 18.01 12.71 -10.62
N ASP A 61 18.32 13.32 -11.76
CA ASP A 61 18.34 14.77 -11.94
C ASP A 61 17.06 15.33 -12.59
N GLN A 62 16.02 14.50 -12.77
CA GLN A 62 14.79 14.89 -13.46
C GLN A 62 13.58 14.93 -12.53
N ARG A 63 12.68 15.88 -12.81
CA ARG A 63 11.36 15.92 -12.17
C ARG A 63 10.47 14.86 -12.81
N THR A 64 9.72 14.15 -11.97
CA THR A 64 8.78 13.11 -12.39
C THR A 64 7.37 13.46 -11.92
N TYR A 65 6.35 12.98 -12.63
CA TYR A 65 4.95 13.13 -12.25
C TYR A 65 4.26 11.78 -12.28
N GLU A 66 4.38 11.05 -11.18
CA GLU A 66 4.05 9.62 -11.07
C GLU A 66 3.01 9.34 -10.00
N HIS A 67 2.59 8.09 -9.90
CA HIS A 67 1.52 7.68 -8.98
C HIS A 67 1.94 7.63 -7.51
N VAL A 68 0.92 7.66 -6.66
CA VAL A 68 1.04 7.48 -5.21
C VAL A 68 0.52 6.09 -4.82
N ILE A 69 1.30 5.37 -4.03
CA ILE A 69 0.87 4.15 -3.34
C ILE A 69 0.54 4.49 -1.89
N ALA A 70 -0.64 4.11 -1.42
CA ALA A 70 -0.94 4.05 -0.01
C ALA A 70 -0.71 2.63 0.51
N ILE A 71 0.06 2.49 1.58
CA ILE A 71 0.15 1.24 2.34
C ILE A 71 -0.97 1.25 3.37
N ARG A 72 -1.72 0.15 3.42
CA ARG A 72 -2.75 -0.10 4.43
C ARG A 72 -2.39 -1.33 5.21
N ALA A 73 -2.23 -1.21 6.52
CA ALA A 73 -2.06 -2.35 7.40
C ALA A 73 -2.87 -2.17 8.68
N VAL A 74 -3.57 -3.22 9.10
CA VAL A 74 -4.47 -3.16 10.26
C VAL A 74 -4.31 -4.38 11.15
N THR A 75 -4.49 -4.18 12.45
CA THR A 75 -4.69 -5.25 13.42
C THR A 75 -6.18 -5.30 13.77
N SER A 76 -6.70 -6.52 13.93
CA SER A 76 -8.10 -6.75 14.24
C SER A 76 -8.28 -8.13 14.86
N VAL A 77 -9.28 -8.27 15.73
CA VAL A 77 -9.66 -9.57 16.33
C VAL A 77 -10.74 -10.25 15.48
N ASP A 78 -11.70 -9.47 14.97
CA ASP A 78 -12.94 -9.97 14.35
C ASP A 78 -13.32 -9.27 13.03
N GLY A 79 -12.53 -8.30 12.58
CA GLY A 79 -12.80 -7.48 11.40
C GLY A 79 -13.91 -6.44 11.58
N MET A 80 -14.62 -6.40 12.70
CA MET A 80 -15.65 -5.38 13.00
C MET A 80 -15.02 -4.05 13.38
N THR A 81 -13.98 -4.11 14.20
CA THR A 81 -13.12 -2.96 14.53
C THR A 81 -11.67 -3.27 14.13
N ALA A 82 -10.92 -2.26 13.74
CA ALA A 82 -9.51 -2.44 13.39
C ALA A 82 -8.71 -1.18 13.71
N ASP A 83 -7.52 -1.35 14.30
CA ASP A 83 -6.56 -0.26 14.43
C ASP A 83 -5.53 -0.34 13.32
N TRP A 84 -4.98 0.81 12.92
CA TRP A 84 -3.86 0.81 11.99
C TRP A 84 -2.62 0.21 12.68
N ALA A 85 -1.93 -0.69 11.98
CA ALA A 85 -0.82 -1.45 12.55
C ALA A 85 0.38 -0.53 12.87
N LYS A 86 1.00 -0.70 14.04
CA LYS A 86 2.19 0.07 14.43
C LYS A 86 3.45 -0.57 13.85
N ILE A 87 3.58 -0.56 12.52
CA ILE A 87 4.74 -1.09 11.82
C ILE A 87 5.98 -0.28 12.23
N PRO A 88 7.12 -0.90 12.59
CA PRO A 88 8.35 -0.19 12.89
C PRO A 88 8.76 0.75 11.75
N ASN A 89 9.17 1.97 12.08
CA ASN A 89 9.52 3.00 11.10
C ASN A 89 10.60 2.54 10.12
N GLU A 90 11.53 1.69 10.56
CA GLU A 90 12.55 1.11 9.68
C GLU A 90 11.97 0.18 8.60
N VAL A 91 10.95 -0.62 8.93
CA VAL A 91 10.24 -1.48 7.97
C VAL A 91 9.47 -0.62 6.98
N LEU A 92 8.77 0.42 7.46
CA LEU A 92 8.08 1.39 6.60
C LEU A 92 9.06 2.12 5.66
N GLY A 93 10.23 2.51 6.16
CA GLY A 93 11.28 3.15 5.38
C GLY A 93 11.84 2.24 4.28
N ARG A 94 12.16 0.97 4.61
CA ARG A 94 12.60 -0.02 3.62
C ARG A 94 11.53 -0.26 2.56
N MET A 95 10.29 -0.50 2.98
CA MET A 95 9.16 -0.74 2.08
C MET A 95 8.93 0.44 1.14
N SER A 96 8.92 1.67 1.66
CA SER A 96 8.80 2.90 0.86
C SER A 96 9.92 3.03 -0.17
N ASN A 97 11.17 2.83 0.25
CA ASN A 97 12.34 2.90 -0.64
C ASN A 97 12.27 1.84 -1.75
N ARG A 98 11.90 0.61 -1.42
CA ARG A 98 11.76 -0.47 -2.40
C ARG A 98 10.65 -0.16 -3.40
N ILE A 99 9.48 0.28 -2.94
CA ILE A 99 8.37 0.64 -3.83
C ILE A 99 8.81 1.74 -4.81
N ILE A 100 9.43 2.82 -4.33
CA ILE A 100 9.85 3.94 -5.18
C ILE A 100 10.91 3.52 -6.21
N ASN A 101 11.87 2.67 -5.82
CA ASN A 101 12.99 2.32 -6.69
C ASN A 101 12.71 1.13 -7.63
N GLU A 102 11.85 0.18 -7.22
CA GLU A 102 11.57 -1.05 -7.96
C GLU A 102 10.29 -0.95 -8.80
N VAL A 103 9.31 -0.12 -8.40
CA VAL A 103 8.02 0.00 -9.09
C VAL A 103 8.01 1.22 -10.02
N LYS A 104 8.20 0.96 -11.32
CA LYS A 104 8.08 2.00 -12.34
C LYS A 104 6.70 2.65 -12.30
N GLY A 105 6.67 3.98 -12.35
CA GLY A 105 5.43 4.75 -12.32
C GLY A 105 4.95 5.14 -10.91
N VAL A 106 5.78 4.95 -9.87
CA VAL A 106 5.50 5.39 -8.50
C VAL A 106 6.65 6.27 -8.01
N ASN A 107 6.34 7.40 -7.38
CA ASN A 107 7.36 8.28 -6.78
C ASN A 107 7.01 8.77 -5.37
N ARG A 108 5.90 8.27 -4.81
CA ARG A 108 5.46 8.63 -3.47
C ARG A 108 4.73 7.47 -2.84
N VAL A 109 5.03 7.27 -1.56
CA VAL A 109 4.38 6.27 -0.71
C VAL A 109 3.83 6.99 0.52
N VAL A 110 2.62 6.62 0.94
CA VAL A 110 1.99 7.09 2.17
C VAL A 110 1.54 5.89 3.00
N TYR A 111 1.27 6.11 4.29
CA TYR A 111 0.76 5.07 5.19
C TYR A 111 -0.57 5.52 5.80
N ASP A 112 -1.59 4.66 5.72
CA ASP A 112 -2.92 4.96 6.25
C ASP A 112 -3.00 4.69 7.75
N ILE A 113 -3.07 5.77 8.52
CA ILE A 113 -3.16 5.78 9.99
C ILE A 113 -4.60 5.94 10.51
N SER A 114 -5.61 5.64 9.69
CA SER A 114 -7.04 5.75 10.04
C SER A 114 -7.55 4.44 10.65
N SER A 115 -8.14 4.47 11.84
CA SER A 115 -8.76 3.28 12.45
C SER A 115 -10.17 3.05 11.88
N LYS A 116 -10.67 1.81 11.99
CA LYS A 116 -12.06 1.41 11.72
C LYS A 116 -12.79 1.19 13.05
N PRO A 117 -13.86 1.94 13.35
CA PRO A 117 -14.35 3.17 12.69
C PRO A 117 -13.43 4.39 12.93
N PRO A 118 -13.58 5.52 12.18
CA PRO A 118 -14.64 5.82 11.20
C PRO A 118 -14.36 5.33 9.78
N SER A 119 -13.12 4.89 9.48
CA SER A 119 -12.76 4.40 8.15
C SER A 119 -13.16 2.95 7.94
N THR A 120 -12.94 2.44 6.73
CA THR A 120 -13.00 1.01 6.39
C THR A 120 -11.58 0.42 6.27
N ILE A 121 -11.46 -0.91 6.17
CA ILE A 121 -10.16 -1.55 5.94
C ILE A 121 -9.72 -1.29 4.50
N GLU A 122 -10.53 -1.70 3.53
CA GLU A 122 -10.34 -1.40 2.11
C GLU A 122 -10.79 0.05 1.81
N TRP A 123 -10.32 0.61 0.70
CA TRP A 123 -10.60 2.00 0.30
C TRP A 123 -11.75 2.11 -0.71
N GLU A 124 -12.18 1.00 -1.31
CA GLU A 124 -13.37 0.84 -2.17
C GLU A 124 -14.05 -0.52 -1.91
#